data_AF-A0A960XUP8-F1
#
_entry.id   AF-A0A960XUP8-F1
#
_cell.length_a   1.000
_cell.length_b   1.000
_cell.length_c   1.000
_cell.angle_alpha   90.00
_cell.angle_beta   90.00
_cell.angle_gamma   90.00
#
_symmetry.space_group_name_H-M   'P 1'
#
loop_
_entity.id
_entity.type
_entity.pdbx_description
1 polymer ?
#
loop_
_entity_poly.entity_id
_entity_poly.type
_entity_poly.pdbx_seq_one_letter_code
_entity_poly.pdbx_strand_id
1 'polypeptide(L)' 'MEKDGQGKRIAYLEFVNDQLLTELKYVDQLLRSIGFPEGLETVKKAAREIQEMEEEDRSSPDESSELH' A
#
# COMPACT_ATOMS: atom_id res chain seq x y z
N MET A 1 4.11 33.06 22.15
CA MET A 1 2.99 32.78 21.22
C MET A 1 3.50 31.88 20.08
N GLU A 2 3.83 30.62 20.37
CA GLU A 2 4.31 29.66 19.35
C GLU A 2 3.47 28.36 19.31
N LYS A 3 2.59 28.17 20.31
CA LYS A 3 1.78 26.95 20.47
C LYS A 3 0.61 26.85 19.49
N ASP A 4 0.16 27.98 18.92
CA ASP A 4 -1.04 28.01 18.07
C ASP A 4 -0.80 27.45 16.66
N GLY A 5 0.45 27.46 16.17
CA GLY A 5 0.79 26.90 14.86
C GLY A 5 0.80 25.37 14.83
N GLN A 6 1.25 24.75 15.92
CA GLN A 6 1.32 23.29 16.05
C GLN A 6 -0.08 22.69 16.15
N GLY A 7 -0.98 23.30 16.93
CA GLY A 7 -2.38 22.86 17.03
C GLY A 7 -3.12 22.93 15.70
N LYS A 8 -2.89 23.97 14.90
CA LYS A 8 -3.48 24.09 13.55
C LYS A 8 -2.98 23.00 12.60
N ARG A 9 -1.69 22.66 12.66
CA ARG A 9 -1.13 21.59 11.83
C ARG A 9 -1.68 20.23 12.24
N ILE A 10 -1.81 19.97 13.55
CA ILE A 10 -2.39 18.73 14.07
C ILE A 10 -3.84 18.61 13.61
N ALA A 11 -4.67 19.64 13.81
CA ALA A 11 -6.08 19.62 13.38
C ALA A 11 -6.24 19.39 11.87
N TYR A 12 -5.35 19.98 11.06
CA TYR A 12 -5.34 19.73 9.62
C TYR A 12 -4.98 18.28 9.28
N LEU A 13 -3.97 17.71 9.95
CA LEU A 13 -3.58 16.31 9.73
C LEU A 13 -4.67 15.34 10.21
N GLU A 14 -5.34 15.64 11.32
CA GLU A 14 -6.50 14.87 11.80
C GLU A 14 -7.62 14.88 10.77
N PHE A 15 -7.98 16.06 10.24
CA PHE A 15 -8.97 16.18 9.17
C PHE A 15 -8.61 15.34 7.94
N VAL A 16 -7.36 15.46 7.46
CA VAL A 16 -6.90 14.69 6.29
C VAL A 16 -6.93 13.19 6.58
N ASN A 17 -6.50 12.77 7.77
CA ASN A 17 -6.52 11.36 8.16
C ASN A 17 -7.95 10.79 8.19
N ASP A 18 -8.90 11.53 8.76
CA ASP A 18 -10.31 11.11 8.79
C ASP A 18 -10.90 10.94 7.38
N GLN A 19 -10.56 11.83 6.45
CA GLN A 19 -10.96 11.70 5.04
C GLN A 19 -10.34 10.45 4.41
N LEU A 20 -9.02 10.26 4.56
CA LEU A 20 -8.31 9.11 4.00
C LEU A 20 -8.83 7.78 4.56
N LEU A 21 -9.11 7.71 5.86
CA LEU A 21 -9.69 6.52 6.49
C LEU A 21 -11.09 6.22 5.97
N THR A 22 -11.88 7.25 5.69
CA THR A 22 -13.22 7.09 5.12
C THR A 22 -13.14 6.53 3.70
N GLU A 23 -12.28 7.10 2.86
CA GLU A 23 -12.05 6.62 1.50
C GLU A 23 -11.50 5.18 1.49
N LEU A 24 -10.55 4.88 2.37
CA LEU A 24 -9.96 3.55 2.49
C LEU A 24 -11.01 2.50 2.84
N LYS A 25 -11.91 2.81 3.79
CA LYS A 25 -13.03 1.92 4.17
C LYS A 25 -14.00 1.72 3.00
N TYR A 26 -14.29 2.76 2.24
CA TYR A 26 -15.16 2.66 1.07
C TYR A 26 -14.56 1.72 0.01
N VAL A 27 -13.27 1.87 -0.29
CA VAL A 27 -12.57 0.99 -1.23
C VAL A 27 -12.54 -0.46 -0.72
N ASP A 28 -12.28 -0.68 0.57
CA ASP A 28 -12.32 -2.03 1.16
C ASP A 28 -13.70 -2.70 0.99
N GLN A 29 -14.77 -1.94 1.26
CA GLN A 29 -16.14 -2.42 1.07
C GLN A 29 -16.44 -2.74 -0.40
N LEU A 30 -15.99 -1.89 -1.31
CA LEU A 30 -16.15 -2.12 -2.75
C LEU A 30 -15.43 -3.41 -3.18
N LEU A 31 -14.19 -3.61 -2.74
CA LEU A 31 -13.42 -4.83 -3.04
C LEU A 31 -14.13 -6.08 -2.51
N ARG A 32 -14.67 -6.02 -1.29
CA ARG A 32 -15.49 -7.11 -0.73
C ARG A 32 -16.73 -7.39 -1.57
N SER A 33 -17.39 -6.35 -2.08
CA SER A 33 -18.60 -6.49 -2.89
C SER A 33 -18.37 -7.14 -4.25
N ILE A 34 -17.17 -6.98 -4.83
CA ILE A 34 -16.82 -7.52 -6.17
C ILE A 34 -16.12 -8.89 -6.10
N GLY A 35 -16.02 -9.50 -4.92
CA GLY A 35 -15.52 -10.88 -4.76
C GLY A 35 -14.15 -11.02 -4.12
N PHE A 36 -13.58 -9.97 -3.50
CA PHE A 36 -12.38 -10.07 -2.66
C PHE A 36 -12.78 -10.15 -1.18
N PRO A 37 -12.94 -11.35 -0.58
CA PRO A 37 -13.55 -11.50 0.75
C PRO A 37 -12.78 -10.79 1.88
N GLU A 38 -11.45 -10.66 1.76
CA GLU A 38 -10.62 -9.90 2.69
C GLU A 38 -10.37 -8.43 2.25
N GLY A 39 -11.03 -8.00 1.16
CA GLY A 39 -10.99 -6.63 0.66
C GLY A 39 -9.59 -6.20 0.22
N LEU A 40 -9.13 -5.07 0.78
CA LEU A 40 -7.80 -4.51 0.48
C LEU A 40 -6.65 -5.45 0.83
N GLU A 41 -6.84 -6.35 1.79
CA GLU A 41 -5.79 -7.26 2.22
C GLU A 41 -5.42 -8.25 1.11
N THR A 42 -6.41 -8.76 0.39
CA THR A 42 -6.17 -9.65 -0.77
C THR A 42 -5.39 -8.93 -1.86
N VAL A 43 -5.75 -7.66 -2.14
CA VAL A 43 -5.06 -6.86 -3.17
C VAL A 43 -3.62 -6.56 -2.78
N LYS A 44 -3.37 -6.27 -1.49
CA LYS A 44 -2.00 -6.05 -0.99
C LYS A 44 -1.13 -7.30 -1.11
N LYS A 45 -1.68 -8.49 -0.81
CA LYS A 45 -0.97 -9.76 -0.96
C LYS A 45 -0.58 -9.99 -2.42
N ALA A 46 -1.54 -9.86 -3.33
CA ALA A 46 -1.28 -10.00 -4.77
C ALA A 46 -0.23 -8.99 -5.28
N ALA A 47 -0.30 -7.73 -4.84
CA ALA A 47 0.68 -6.72 -5.22
C ALA A 47 2.10 -7.06 -4.71
N ARG A 48 2.20 -7.60 -3.49
CA ARG A 48 3.48 -8.03 -2.93
C ARG A 48 4.05 -9.24 -3.67
N GLU A 49 3.22 -10.23 -3.98
CA GLU A 49 3.64 -11.40 -4.76
C GLU A 49 4.19 -10.99 -6.13
N ILE A 50 3.54 -10.04 -6.81
CA ILE A 50 4.03 -9.51 -8.09
C ILE A 50 5.38 -8.81 -7.93
N GLN A 51 5.55 -8.00 -6.88
CA GLN A 51 6.81 -7.34 -6.61
C GLN A 51 7.94 -8.34 -6.31
N GLU A 52 7.66 -9.38 -5.52
CA GLU A 52 8.61 -10.44 -5.20
C GLU A 52 9.04 -11.21 -6.47
N MET A 53 8.10 -11.52 -7.38
CA MET A 53 8.42 -12.13 -8.67
C MET A 53 9.32 -11.23 -9.54
N GLU A 54 9.08 -9.92 -9.57
CA GLU A 54 9.93 -8.98 -10.30
C GLU A 54 11.34 -8.88 -9.71
N GLU A 55 11.49 -9.02 -8.39
CA GLU A 55 12.77 -9.03 -7.70
C GLU A 55 13.55 -10.34 -7.92
N GLU A 56 12.85 -11.48 -7.91
CA GLU A 56 13.41 -12.81 -8.23
C GLU A 56 13.90 -12.88 -9.68
N ASP A 57 13.11 -12.41 -10.65
CA ASP A 57 13.49 -12.36 -12.06
C ASP A 57 14.76 -11.51 -12.28
N ARG A 58 14.90 -10.39 -11.54
CA ARG A 58 16.09 -9.51 -11.62
C ARG A 58 17.32 -10.05 -10.91
N SER A 59 17.15 -10.95 -9.95
CA SER A 59 18.24 -11.47 -9.10
C SER A 59 18.74 -12.84 -9.55
N SER A 60 18.09 -13.46 -10.54
CA SER A 60 18.65 -14.63 -11.24
C SER A 60 20.01 -14.27 -11.88
N PRO A 61 21.13 -14.87 -11.42
CA PRO A 61 22.39 -14.77 -12.14
C PRO A 61 22.22 -15.52 -13.45
N ASP A 62 22.60 -14.88 -14.55
CA ASP A 62 22.76 -15.54 -15.84
C ASP A 62 23.75 -16.72 -15.66
N GLU A 63 23.24 -17.95 -15.52
CA GLU A 63 24.02 -19.19 -15.44
C GLU A 63 24.78 -19.49 -16.75
N SER A 64 24.91 -18.52 -17.66
CA SER A 64 25.72 -18.62 -18.88
C SER A 64 27.21 -18.29 -18.67
N SER A 65 27.64 -17.87 -17.47
CA SER A 65 29.02 -17.42 -17.23
C SER A 65 30.04 -18.50 -16.80
N GLU A 66 29.65 -19.76 -16.59
CA GLU A 66 30.59 -20.81 -16.11
C GLU A 66 31.14 -21.77 -17.19
N LEU A 67 30.95 -21.47 -18.48
CA LEU A 67 31.71 -22.12 -19.55
C LEU A 67 32.58 -21.10 -20.29
N HIS A 68 33.78 -20.81 -19.75
CA HIS A 68 34.96 -20.51 -20.57
C HIS A 68 36.27 -20.66 -19.79
#